data_AF-A0AAW5CF42-F1
#
_entry.id   AF-A0AAW5CF42-F1
#
_cell.length_a   1.000
_cell.length_b   1.000
_cell.length_c   1.000
_cell.angle_alpha   90.00
_cell.angle_beta   90.00
_cell.angle_gamma   90.00
#
_symmetry.space_group_name_H-M   'P 1'
#
loop_
_entity.id
_entity.type
_entity.pdbx_description
1 polymer ?
#
loop_
_entity_poly.entity_id
_entity_poly.type
_entity_poly.pdbx_seq_one_letter_code
_entity_poly.pdbx_strand_id
1 'polypeptide(L)' 'MKKIFSLQLCVWLFLTILFSQCTKVDLEEGVRKTTILRHNYIAITTKDDIPGEVEVHYSILGNNGQNEVKTETLSY' A
#
# COMPACT_ATOMS: atom_id res chain seq x y z
N MET A 1 28.02 -15.63 -47.52
CA MET A 1 27.95 -15.90 -46.06
C MET A 1 28.12 -14.66 -45.17
N LYS A 2 28.92 -13.64 -45.52
CA LYS A 2 29.04 -12.39 -44.72
C LYS A 2 27.73 -11.62 -44.50
N LYS A 3 26.86 -11.54 -45.52
CA LYS A 3 25.55 -10.84 -45.42
C LYS A 3 24.57 -11.52 -44.46
N ILE A 4 24.60 -12.85 -44.39
CA ILE A 4 23.74 -13.64 -43.48
C ILE A 4 24.22 -13.47 -42.04
N PHE A 5 25.53 -13.51 -41.82
CA PHE A 5 26.13 -13.24 -40.50
C PHE A 5 25.81 -11.83 -40.00
N SER A 6 25.90 -10.83 -40.88
CA SER A 6 25.53 -9.45 -40.57
C SER A 6 24.04 -9.30 -40.24
N LEU A 7 23.17 -9.99 -40.98
CA LEU A 7 21.72 -9.94 -40.74
C LEU A 7 21.35 -10.58 -39.41
N GLN A 8 21.94 -11.74 -39.08
CA GLN A 8 21.72 -12.41 -37.81
C GLN A 8 22.19 -11.57 -36.62
N LEU A 9 23.34 -10.88 -36.76
CA LEU A 9 23.82 -9.95 -35.73
C LEU A 9 22.84 -8.78 -35.52
N CYS A 10 22.32 -8.19 -36.60
CA CYS A 10 21.33 -7.11 -36.52
C CYS A 10 20.04 -7.55 -35.85
N VAL A 11 19.52 -8.74 -36.18
CA VAL A 11 18.31 -9.30 -35.56
C VAL A 11 18.54 -9.54 -34.07
N TRP A 12 19.71 -10.07 -33.70
CA TRP A 12 20.05 -10.34 -32.30
C TRP A 12 20.17 -9.04 -31.48
N LEU A 13 20.80 -8.01 -32.03
CA LEU A 13 20.85 -6.65 -31.45
C LEU A 13 19.46 -6.04 -31.27
N PHE A 14 18.58 -6.19 -32.26
CA PHE A 14 17.20 -5.72 -32.15
C PHE A 14 16.45 -6.45 -31.03
N LEU A 15 16.63 -7.76 -30.95
CA LEU A 15 15.97 -8.59 -29.95
C LEU A 15 16.39 -8.22 -28.53
N THR A 16 17.69 -8.00 -28.29
CA THR A 16 18.19 -7.58 -26.97
C THR A 16 17.68 -6.20 -26.56
N ILE A 17 17.56 -5.25 -27.50
CA ILE A 17 16.98 -3.92 -27.23
C ILE A 17 15.49 -4.04 -26.88
N LEU A 18 14.73 -4.84 -27.62
CA LEU A 18 13.29 -5.07 -27.36
C LEU A 18 13.07 -5.73 -25.99
N PHE A 19 13.84 -6.77 -25.66
CA PHE A 19 13.76 -7.43 -24.34
C PHE A 19 14.27 -6.54 -23.19
N SER A 20 15.23 -5.64 -23.46
CA SER A 20 15.71 -4.66 -22.47
C SER A 20 14.69 -3.57 -22.19
N GLN A 21 13.85 -3.19 -23.17
CA GLN A 21 12.77 -2.22 -22.95
C GLN A 21 11.55 -2.87 -22.28
N CYS A 22 11.29 -4.16 -22.55
CA CYS A 22 10.18 -4.92 -21.96
C CYS A 22 10.41 -5.33 -20.49
N THR A 23 11.66 -5.28 -20.01
CA THR A 23 12.01 -5.54 -18.60
C THR A 23 12.04 -4.31 -17.71
N LYS A 24 11.72 -3.12 -18.26
CA LYS A 24 11.15 -2.05 -17.43
C LYS A 24 9.70 -2.40 -17.13
N VAL A 25 9.53 -3.49 -16.39
CA VAL A 25 8.44 -3.60 -15.42
C VAL A 25 8.48 -2.28 -14.70
N ASP A 26 7.39 -1.51 -14.76
CA ASP A 26 7.10 -0.49 -13.78
C ASP A 26 7.36 -1.16 -12.43
N LEU A 27 8.58 -0.98 -11.93
CA LEU A 27 8.91 -1.25 -10.56
C LEU A 27 8.02 -0.24 -9.89
N GLU A 28 6.78 -0.66 -9.55
CA GLU A 28 5.77 0.16 -8.90
C GLU A 28 6.54 0.95 -7.87
N GLU A 29 6.78 2.21 -8.24
CA GLU A 29 7.92 2.95 -7.75
C GLU A 29 7.64 3.11 -6.30
N GLY A 30 8.36 2.29 -5.51
CA GLY A 30 7.87 1.73 -4.27
C GLY A 30 7.09 2.82 -3.60
N VAL A 31 5.75 2.73 -3.67
CA VAL A 31 4.90 3.61 -2.88
C VAL A 31 5.36 3.20 -1.52
N ARG A 32 6.29 3.98 -0.98
CA ARG A 32 6.69 3.96 0.39
C ARG A 32 5.39 4.43 0.99
N LYS A 33 4.49 3.47 1.19
CA LYS A 33 3.38 3.50 2.12
C LYS A 33 4.15 3.64 3.42
N THR A 34 4.68 4.84 3.67
CA THR A 34 4.70 5.39 4.99
C THR A 34 3.25 5.30 5.36
N THR A 35 2.89 4.16 5.95
CA THR A 35 1.65 4.00 6.69
C THR A 35 1.82 4.99 7.81
N ILE A 36 1.54 6.26 7.51
CA ILE A 36 1.42 7.30 8.49
C ILE A 36 0.23 6.81 9.27
N LEU A 37 0.52 6.21 10.43
CA LEU A 37 -0.48 5.92 11.45
C LEU A 37 -1.07 7.29 11.83
N ARG A 38 -2.10 7.70 11.09
CA ARG A 38 -2.95 8.80 11.49
C ARG A 38 -3.68 8.26 12.72
N HIS A 39 -3.22 8.69 13.89
CA HIS A 39 -3.93 8.46 15.13
C HIS A 39 -5.29 9.14 14.96
N ASN A 40 -6.36 8.34 14.89
CA ASN A 40 -7.71 8.87 14.93
C ASN A 40 -8.04 9.16 16.39
N TYR A 41 -8.40 10.40 16.69
CA TYR A 41 -8.81 10.80 18.04
C TYR A 41 -10.32 11.02 18.05
N ILE A 42 -10.98 10.56 19.11
CA ILE A 42 -12.38 10.87 19.40
C ILE A 42 -12.37 11.73 20.67
N ALA A 43 -12.83 12.97 20.56
CA ALA A 43 -13.01 13.85 21.71
C ALA A 43 -14.43 13.66 22.26
N ILE A 44 -14.53 13.35 23.55
CA ILE A 44 -15.80 13.17 24.25
C ILE A 44 -15.95 14.32 25.23
N THR A 45 -17.09 15.02 25.17
CA THR A 45 -17.44 16.07 26.13
C THR A 45 -18.85 15.81 26.61
N THR A 46 -19.05 15.80 27.93
CA THR A 46 -20.38 15.69 28.51
C THR A 46 -20.98 17.07 28.71
N LYS A 47 -22.30 17.16 28.66
CA LYS A 47 -23.01 18.40 28.98
C LYS A 47 -22.98 18.58 30.50
N ASP A 48 -22.71 19.80 30.95
CA ASP A 48 -22.72 20.18 32.37
C ASP A 48 -21.67 19.45 33.24
N ASP A 49 -20.58 18.93 32.63
CA ASP A 49 -19.47 18.21 33.32
C ASP A 49 -19.94 16.98 34.13
N ILE A 50 -21.09 16.42 33.75
CA ILE A 50 -21.65 15.22 34.38
C ILE A 50 -20.89 14.00 33.86
N PRO A 51 -20.53 13.02 34.72
CA PRO A 51 -19.87 11.81 34.27
C PRO A 51 -20.70 11.06 33.23
N GLY A 52 -20.05 10.58 32.18
CA GLY A 52 -20.70 9.92 31.06
C GLY A 52 -19.95 8.67 30.64
N GLU A 53 -20.70 7.61 30.32
CA GLU A 53 -20.17 6.39 29.72
C GLU A 53 -20.43 6.41 28.21
N VAL A 54 -19.39 6.18 27.43
CA VAL A 54 -19.45 6.11 25.97
C VAL A 54 -18.88 4.79 25.51
N GLU A 55 -19.66 4.03 24.76
CA GLU A 55 -19.20 2.81 24.09
C GLU A 55 -18.81 3.16 22.64
N VAL A 56 -17.58 2.80 22.27
CA VAL A 56 -17.02 3.05 20.95
C VAL A 56 -16.73 1.71 20.27
N HIS A 57 -17.26 1.54 19.06
CA HIS A 57 -16.92 0.42 18.19
C HIS A 57 -16.06 0.91 17.04
N TYR A 58 -14.91 0.26 16.84
CA TYR A 58 -14.03 0.58 15.73
C TYR A 58 -13.39 -0.69 15.16
N SER A 59 -13.09 -0.66 13.86
CA SER A 59 -12.42 -1.78 13.18
C SER A 59 -10.97 -1.42 12.91
N ILE A 60 -10.06 -2.34 13.24
CA ILE A 60 -8.65 -2.24 12.87
C ILE A 60 -8.33 -3.30 11.83
N LEU A 61 -7.40 -3.01 10.91
CA LEU A 61 -6.89 -4.03 10.02
C LEU A 61 -6.02 -5.00 10.82
N GLY A 62 -6.48 -6.23 10.99
CA GLY A 62 -5.78 -7.30 11.68
C GLY A 62 -4.56 -7.80 10.91
N ASN A 63 -3.65 -8.48 11.61
CA ASN A 63 -2.41 -9.02 11.02
C ASN A 63 -2.67 -10.09 9.94
N ASN A 64 -3.86 -10.68 9.93
CA ASN A 64 -4.33 -11.64 8.94
C ASN A 64 -4.92 -10.96 7.67
N GLY A 65 -4.90 -9.63 7.59
CA GLY A 65 -5.48 -8.87 6.48
C GLY A 65 -7.01 -8.77 6.52
N GLN A 66 -7.67 -9.25 7.58
CA GLN A 66 -9.09 -9.07 7.83
C GLN A 66 -9.31 -7.95 8.85
N ASN A 67 -10.48 -7.30 8.79
CA ASN A 67 -10.83 -6.31 9.80
C ASN A 67 -11.22 -7.00 11.11
N GLU A 68 -10.60 -6.57 12.21
CA GLU A 68 -10.94 -6.96 13.57
C GLU A 68 -11.77 -5.84 14.21
N VAL A 69 -12.97 -6.18 14.68
CA VAL A 69 -13.83 -5.23 15.40
C VAL A 69 -13.42 -5.19 16.86
N LYS A 70 -13.24 -3.99 17.39
CA LYS A 70 -12.95 -3.71 18.79
C LYS A 70 -14.06 -2.86 19.40
N THR A 71 -14.32 -3.09 20.67
CA THR A 71 -15.25 -2.33 21.50
C THR A 71 -14.48 -1.80 22.70
N GLU A 72 -14.60 -0.50 22.97
CA GLU A 72 -14.03 0.14 24.14
C GLU A 72 -15.09 0.97 24.85
N THR A 73 -15.15 0.86 26.17
CA THR A 73 -15.98 1.70 27.01
C THR A 73 -15.10 2.76 27.64
N LEU A 74 -15.44 4.02 27.40
CA LEU A 74 -14.75 5.19 27.93
C LEU A 74 -15.66 5.84 28.99
N SER A 75 -15.11 6.04 30.18
CA SER A 75 -15.73 6.84 31.23
C SER A 75 -14.99 8.16 31.38
N TYR A 76 -15.73 9.25 31.39
CA TYR A 76 -15.26 10.60 31.72
C TYR A 76 -15.97 11.08 32.98
#